data_AF-R6GYY7-F1
#
_entry.id   AF-R6GYY7-F1
#
_cell.length_a   1.000
_cell.length_b   1.000
_cell.length_c   1.000
_cell.angle_alpha   90.00
_cell.angle_beta   90.00
_cell.angle_gamma   90.00
#
_symmetry.space_group_name_H-M   'P 1'
#
loop_
_entity.id
_entity.type
_entity.pdbx_description
1 polymer ?
#
loop_
_entity_poly.entity_id
_entity_poly.type
_entity_poly.pdbx_seq_one_letter_code
_entity_poly.pdbx_strand_id
1 'polypeptide(L)'
;MSDTRLILGICPKCGKKLQIPAELHRFSCLYCGSWLHVEELLPELTATASISQAQEAYNYVAAHLLACVTGYPDAFRHLTKTEFEPYFQAYRQACRPVFRAMDAAAQARPQEGAEAALAALADIFLDQVEDWSVKNKRGLTGRDALLDDVKCTICLLLIPGIRLERTSACEDFCRILREQWLIRYPKKVFQLTTYEEICQGFQRKKLCFITTAVCAQSGKPDDCPELAAFRSFRDSYLQSQPDGPRLIAQYYDLAPGIVTAIGLMDNPAKVYPFIWDAYLRPCYEALERGKAEACQSLYTKMVQELARRYLRVQI
;
A
#
# COMPACT_ATOMS: atom_id res chain seq x y z
N MET A 1 56.13 -28.82 -16.33
CA MET A 1 55.18 -28.93 -15.20
C MET A 1 53.81 -28.81 -15.81
N SER A 2 52.98 -29.86 -15.71
CA SER A 2 51.64 -29.90 -16.31
C SER A 2 50.73 -28.95 -15.54
N ASP A 3 50.18 -27.95 -16.23
CA ASP A 3 49.24 -27.01 -15.66
C ASP A 3 47.86 -27.69 -15.59
N THR A 4 47.55 -28.31 -14.46
CA THR A 4 46.30 -29.06 -14.27
C THR A 4 45.14 -28.08 -14.18
N ARG A 5 44.28 -28.09 -15.21
CA ARG A 5 43.07 -27.28 -15.27
C ARG A 5 42.11 -27.69 -14.15
N LEU A 6 41.66 -26.75 -13.33
CA LEU A 6 40.71 -26.99 -12.24
C LEU A 6 39.29 -26.57 -12.64
N ILE A 7 38.29 -27.30 -12.14
CA ILE A 7 36.87 -26.99 -12.20
C ILE A 7 36.43 -26.54 -10.79
N LEU A 8 35.76 -25.39 -10.73
CA LEU A 8 35.17 -24.85 -9.50
C LEU A 8 33.68 -25.16 -9.46
N GLY A 9 33.18 -25.60 -8.30
CA GLY A 9 31.77 -25.88 -8.11
C GLY A 9 31.41 -26.11 -6.65
N ILE A 10 30.12 -26.34 -6.38
CA ILE A 10 29.57 -26.57 -5.05
C ILE A 10 29.08 -28.01 -4.94
N CYS A 11 29.44 -28.68 -3.84
CA CYS A 11 28.95 -30.01 -3.53
C CYS A 11 27.42 -29.98 -3.32
N PRO A 12 26.62 -30.76 -4.09
CA PRO A 12 25.16 -30.78 -3.94
C PRO A 12 24.69 -31.44 -2.64
N LYS A 13 25.56 -32.18 -1.93
CA LYS A 13 25.23 -32.88 -0.68
C LYS A 13 25.49 -32.03 0.57
N CYS A 14 26.53 -31.21 0.57
CA CYS A 14 26.91 -30.43 1.76
C CYS A 14 27.08 -28.92 1.54
N GLY A 15 26.92 -28.43 0.31
CA GLY A 15 26.97 -27.00 -0.01
C GLY A 15 28.37 -26.37 0.07
N LYS A 16 29.43 -27.16 0.28
CA LYS A 16 30.81 -26.65 0.32
C LYS A 16 31.38 -26.45 -1.08
N LYS A 17 32.19 -25.40 -1.23
CA LYS A 17 32.96 -25.11 -2.45
C LYS A 17 34.05 -26.17 -2.65
N LEU A 18 34.22 -26.61 -3.88
CA LEU A 18 35.15 -27.64 -4.29
C LEU A 18 36.00 -27.14 -5.46
N GLN A 19 37.26 -27.55 -5.46
CA GLN A 19 38.17 -27.37 -6.59
C GLN A 19 38.60 -28.76 -7.04
N ILE A 20 38.17 -29.17 -8.23
CA ILE A 20 38.35 -30.53 -8.74
C ILE A 20 39.21 -30.47 -10.01
N PRO A 21 40.30 -31.25 -10.10
CA PRO A 21 41.03 -31.43 -11.36
C PRO A 21 40.10 -31.84 -12.51
N ALA A 22 40.21 -31.17 -13.66
CA ALA A 22 39.31 -31.36 -14.79
C ALA A 22 39.37 -32.78 -15.39
N GLU A 23 40.46 -33.50 -15.15
CA GLU A 23 40.66 -34.90 -15.55
C GLU A 23 39.87 -35.91 -14.69
N LEU A 24 39.35 -35.52 -13.53
CA LEU A 24 38.60 -36.41 -12.65
C LEU A 24 37.12 -36.42 -13.02
N HIS A 25 36.61 -37.52 -13.56
CA HIS A 25 35.16 -37.69 -13.81
C HIS A 25 34.36 -38.08 -12.56
N ARG A 26 35.02 -38.65 -11.54
CA ARG A 26 34.39 -39.10 -10.29
C ARG A 26 35.35 -38.89 -9.13
N PHE A 27 34.86 -38.34 -8.03
CA PHE A 27 35.66 -38.00 -6.85
C PHE A 27 34.83 -38.11 -5.58
N SER A 28 35.49 -38.15 -4.42
CA SER A 28 34.83 -38.01 -3.12
C SER A 28 34.90 -36.57 -2.64
N CYS A 29 33.79 -36.04 -2.14
CA CYS A 29 33.77 -34.72 -1.53
C CYS A 29 34.66 -34.72 -0.29
N LEU A 30 35.68 -33.84 -0.27
CA LEU A 30 36.63 -33.71 0.84
C LEU A 30 35.98 -33.27 2.17
N TYR A 31 34.74 -32.80 2.15
CA TYR A 31 34.02 -32.33 3.34
C TYR A 31 33.02 -33.35 3.88
N CYS A 32 32.20 -33.96 3.03
CA CYS A 32 31.13 -34.87 3.46
C CYS A 32 31.36 -36.33 3.07
N GLY A 33 32.45 -36.66 2.37
CA GLY A 33 32.79 -38.02 1.95
C GLY A 33 31.88 -38.62 0.87
N SER A 34 30.84 -37.90 0.43
CA SER A 34 29.94 -38.37 -0.64
C SER A 34 30.69 -38.50 -1.96
N TRP A 35 30.47 -39.60 -2.66
CA TRP A 35 30.95 -39.80 -4.03
C TRP A 35 30.09 -39.03 -5.02
N LEU A 36 30.73 -38.26 -5.90
CA LEU A 36 30.11 -37.36 -6.88
C LEU A 36 30.79 -37.50 -8.24
N HIS A 37 30.03 -37.21 -9.29
CA HIS A 37 30.51 -36.92 -10.62
C HIS A 37 30.68 -35.40 -10.82
N VAL A 38 31.59 -34.98 -11.71
CA VAL A 38 31.83 -33.55 -11.98
C VAL A 38 30.60 -32.85 -12.52
N GLU A 39 29.78 -33.55 -13.30
CA GLU A 39 28.52 -33.05 -13.85
C GLU A 39 27.45 -32.81 -12.77
N GLU A 40 27.64 -33.36 -11.55
CA GLU A 40 26.76 -33.13 -10.40
C GLU A 40 27.12 -31.88 -9.58
N LEU A 41 28.24 -31.21 -9.89
CA LEU A 41 28.62 -29.97 -9.20
C LEU A 41 27.64 -28.84 -9.53
N LEU A 42 27.15 -28.17 -8.49
CA LEU A 42 26.39 -26.94 -8.67
C LEU A 42 27.35 -25.79 -9.04
N PRO A 43 26.97 -24.87 -9.94
CA PRO A 43 27.85 -23.77 -10.34
C PRO A 43 28.12 -22.83 -9.15
N GLU A 44 29.37 -22.38 -9.02
CA GLU A 44 29.71 -21.30 -8.10
C GLU A 44 29.32 -19.97 -8.76
N LEU A 45 28.33 -19.26 -8.20
CA LEU A 45 28.06 -17.88 -8.61
C LEU A 45 29.25 -17.00 -8.18
N THR A 46 29.92 -16.35 -9.14
CA THR A 46 31.01 -15.43 -8.86
C THR A 46 30.46 -14.11 -8.31
N ALA A 47 31.21 -13.46 -7.42
CA ALA A 47 30.78 -12.18 -6.81
C ALA A 47 30.46 -11.09 -7.85
N THR A 48 31.15 -11.11 -8.99
CA THR A 48 30.89 -10.22 -10.14
C THR A 48 29.55 -10.49 -10.81
N ALA A 49 29.14 -11.75 -10.96
CA ALA A 49 27.83 -12.10 -11.51
C ALA A 49 26.70 -11.68 -10.55
N SER A 50 26.87 -11.86 -9.23
CA SER A 50 25.89 -11.40 -8.24
C SER A 50 25.79 -9.88 -8.17
N ILE A 51 26.90 -9.15 -8.33
CA ILE A 51 26.89 -7.67 -8.38
C ILE A 51 26.21 -7.18 -9.67
N SER A 52 26.46 -7.81 -10.82
CA SER A 52 25.76 -7.48 -12.07
C SER A 52 24.25 -7.67 -11.94
N GLN A 53 23.82 -8.80 -11.38
CA GLN A 53 22.40 -9.09 -11.14
C GLN A 53 21.75 -8.10 -10.17
N ALA A 54 22.45 -7.72 -9.09
CA ALA A 54 21.98 -6.71 -8.15
C ALA A 54 21.83 -5.33 -8.82
N GLN A 55 22.80 -4.94 -9.67
CA GLN A 55 22.74 -3.69 -10.41
C GLN A 55 21.64 -3.68 -11.48
N GLU A 56 21.42 -4.79 -12.17
CA GLU A 56 20.31 -4.97 -13.11
C GLU A 56 18.96 -4.84 -12.41
N ALA A 57 18.80 -5.48 -11.25
CA ALA A 57 17.61 -5.33 -10.42
C ALA A 57 17.41 -3.88 -9.95
N TYR A 58 18.47 -3.20 -9.52
CA TYR A 58 18.43 -1.79 -9.14
C TYR A 58 17.96 -0.89 -10.29
N ASN A 59 18.55 -1.06 -11.47
CA ASN A 59 18.17 -0.29 -12.65
C ASN A 59 16.73 -0.59 -13.06
N TYR A 60 16.29 -1.85 -12.95
CA TYR A 60 14.92 -2.25 -13.23
C TYR A 60 13.93 -1.57 -12.28
N VAL A 61 14.19 -1.60 -10.96
CA VAL A 61 13.34 -0.92 -9.98
C VAL A 61 13.29 0.58 -10.25
N ALA A 62 14.45 1.22 -10.41
CA ALA A 62 14.55 2.66 -10.68
C ALA A 62 13.78 3.09 -11.95
N ALA A 63 13.73 2.23 -12.98
CA ALA A 63 13.01 2.53 -14.21
C ALA A 63 11.49 2.30 -14.13
N HIS A 64 11.02 1.39 -13.28
CA HIS A 64 9.62 0.93 -13.30
C HIS A 64 8.79 1.35 -12.08
N LEU A 65 9.42 1.77 -10.98
CA LEU A 65 8.71 2.08 -9.74
C LEU A 65 7.73 3.27 -9.89
N LEU A 66 8.07 4.28 -10.69
CA LEU A 66 7.15 5.39 -11.00
C LEU A 66 5.84 4.87 -11.63
N ALA A 67 5.92 3.91 -12.54
CA ALA A 67 4.76 3.35 -13.23
C ALA A 67 3.81 2.60 -12.28
N CYS A 68 4.33 2.05 -11.18
CA CYS A 68 3.50 1.48 -10.10
C CYS A 68 2.62 2.53 -9.41
N VAL A 69 2.87 3.82 -9.62
CA VAL A 69 2.03 4.89 -9.05
C VAL A 69 1.26 5.59 -10.15
N THR A 70 1.94 6.09 -11.17
CA THR A 70 1.31 6.91 -12.22
C THR A 70 0.42 6.11 -13.15
N GLY A 71 0.57 4.78 -13.22
CA GLY A 71 -0.33 3.88 -13.93
C GLY A 71 -1.67 3.65 -13.23
N TYR A 72 -1.83 4.12 -11.99
CA TYR A 72 -3.00 3.86 -11.14
C TYR A 72 -3.52 5.15 -10.48
N PRO A 73 -3.89 6.19 -11.26
CA PRO A 73 -4.28 7.50 -10.73
C PRO A 73 -5.64 7.48 -10.01
N ASP A 74 -6.46 6.45 -10.22
CA ASP A 74 -7.85 6.37 -9.76
C ASP A 74 -8.02 5.47 -8.51
N ALA A 75 -6.98 5.27 -7.71
CA ALA A 75 -7.01 4.39 -6.53
C ALA A 75 -8.18 4.66 -5.57
N PHE A 76 -8.59 5.92 -5.42
CA PHE A 76 -9.74 6.33 -4.59
C PHE A 76 -11.08 5.78 -5.07
N ARG A 77 -11.28 5.63 -6.39
CA ARG A 77 -12.56 5.16 -6.95
C ARG A 77 -12.85 3.72 -6.57
N HIS A 78 -11.78 2.94 -6.45
CA HIS A 78 -11.85 1.53 -6.08
C HIS A 78 -11.78 1.30 -4.57
N LEU A 79 -11.72 2.35 -3.75
CA LEU A 79 -11.69 2.22 -2.29
C LEU A 79 -13.10 1.98 -1.74
N THR A 80 -13.75 0.93 -2.23
CA THR A 80 -15.04 0.44 -1.75
C THR A 80 -14.90 -1.02 -1.33
N LYS A 81 -15.85 -1.52 -0.53
CA LYS A 81 -15.84 -2.91 -0.07
C LYS A 81 -15.84 -3.91 -1.22
N THR A 82 -16.55 -3.60 -2.29
CA THR A 82 -16.74 -4.49 -3.44
C THR A 82 -15.60 -4.40 -4.45
N GLU A 83 -14.97 -3.24 -4.61
CA GLU A 83 -13.96 -3.03 -5.67
C GLU A 83 -12.51 -3.11 -5.20
N PHE A 84 -12.23 -2.79 -3.93
CA PHE A 84 -10.85 -2.60 -3.48
C PHE A 84 -10.00 -3.85 -3.61
N GLU A 85 -10.49 -4.99 -3.10
CA GLU A 85 -9.72 -6.23 -3.10
C GLU A 85 -9.42 -6.74 -4.53
N PRO A 86 -10.40 -6.86 -5.44
CA PRO A 86 -10.13 -7.22 -6.84
C PRO A 86 -9.15 -6.25 -7.53
N TYR A 87 -9.33 -4.95 -7.33
CA TYR A 87 -8.45 -3.93 -7.91
C TYR A 87 -7.02 -4.03 -7.37
N PHE A 88 -6.87 -4.19 -6.06
CA PHE A 88 -5.57 -4.34 -5.41
C PHE A 88 -4.84 -5.62 -5.86
N GLN A 89 -5.57 -6.73 -6.05
CA GLN A 89 -4.98 -7.98 -6.54
C GLN A 89 -4.44 -7.81 -7.97
N ALA A 90 -5.21 -7.18 -8.87
CA ALA A 90 -4.77 -6.90 -10.24
C ALA A 90 -3.55 -5.95 -10.26
N TYR A 91 -3.62 -4.86 -9.49
CA TYR A 91 -2.50 -3.93 -9.27
C TYR A 91 -1.24 -4.68 -8.82
N ARG A 92 -1.37 -5.50 -7.77
CA ARG A 92 -0.24 -6.22 -7.19
C ARG A 92 0.34 -7.18 -8.21
N GLN A 93 -0.48 -7.94 -8.94
CA GLN A 93 0.01 -8.86 -9.96
C GLN A 93 0.86 -8.14 -11.02
N ALA A 94 0.42 -6.97 -11.48
CA ALA A 94 1.13 -6.18 -12.48
C ALA A 94 2.45 -5.59 -11.94
N CYS A 95 2.48 -5.11 -10.69
CA CYS A 95 3.64 -4.44 -10.11
C CYS A 95 4.59 -5.37 -9.35
N ARG A 96 4.19 -6.61 -9.08
CA ARG A 96 4.97 -7.59 -8.30
C ARG A 96 6.40 -7.82 -8.81
N PRO A 97 6.70 -7.84 -10.13
CA PRO A 97 8.07 -7.97 -10.61
C PRO A 97 8.99 -6.87 -10.06
N VAL A 98 8.49 -5.63 -9.92
CA VAL A 98 9.24 -4.50 -9.32
C VAL A 98 9.47 -4.77 -7.84
N PHE A 99 8.45 -5.21 -7.11
CA PHE A 99 8.55 -5.45 -5.67
C PHE A 99 9.53 -6.59 -5.35
N ARG A 100 9.49 -7.69 -6.12
CA ARG A 100 10.41 -8.82 -5.96
C ARG A 100 11.87 -8.50 -6.29
N ALA A 101 12.11 -7.47 -7.11
CA ALA A 101 13.45 -7.03 -7.42
C ALA A 101 14.10 -6.22 -6.28
N MET A 102 13.34 -5.76 -5.27
CA MET A 102 13.85 -4.91 -4.19
C MET A 102 15.00 -5.55 -3.40
N ASP A 103 14.92 -6.84 -3.05
CA ASP A 103 15.97 -7.52 -2.29
C ASP A 103 17.30 -7.56 -3.04
N ALA A 104 17.25 -7.88 -4.33
CA ALA A 104 18.42 -7.90 -5.20
C ALA A 104 18.95 -6.48 -5.43
N ALA A 105 18.06 -5.51 -5.66
CA ALA A 105 18.41 -4.10 -5.83
C ALA A 105 19.09 -3.52 -4.59
N ALA A 106 18.70 -3.94 -3.39
CA ALA A 106 19.34 -3.53 -2.15
C ALA A 106 20.82 -3.95 -2.08
N GLN A 107 21.22 -5.02 -2.78
CA GLN A 107 22.61 -5.47 -2.82
C GLN A 107 23.47 -4.74 -3.85
N ALA A 108 22.92 -3.77 -4.60
CA ALA A 108 23.64 -3.09 -5.68
C ALA A 108 24.82 -2.22 -5.20
N ARG A 109 24.85 -1.84 -3.91
CA ARG A 109 25.92 -1.04 -3.31
C ARG A 109 26.61 -1.78 -2.15
N PRO A 110 27.41 -2.83 -2.43
CA PRO A 110 27.97 -3.69 -1.39
C PRO A 110 28.94 -2.97 -0.44
N GLN A 111 29.54 -1.85 -0.87
CA GLN A 111 30.46 -1.06 -0.02
C GLN A 111 29.73 -0.06 0.90
N GLU A 112 28.54 0.41 0.51
CA GLU A 112 27.74 1.38 1.28
C GLU A 112 26.64 0.69 2.11
N GLY A 113 26.22 -0.50 1.69
CA GLY A 113 25.18 -1.29 2.34
C GLY A 113 23.79 -1.13 1.72
N ALA A 114 22.88 -2.00 2.16
CA ALA A 114 21.52 -2.08 1.62
C ALA A 114 20.71 -0.79 1.79
N GLU A 115 20.81 -0.14 2.94
CA GLU A 115 20.09 1.09 3.24
C GLU A 115 20.48 2.24 2.30
N ALA A 116 21.77 2.37 1.95
CA ALA A 116 22.23 3.37 0.99
C ALA A 116 21.68 3.14 -0.42
N ALA A 117 21.62 1.88 -0.88
CA ALA A 117 21.02 1.53 -2.16
C ALA A 117 19.52 1.86 -2.19
N LEU A 118 18.79 1.49 -1.13
CA LEU A 118 17.34 1.75 -1.01
C LEU A 118 17.03 3.25 -0.89
N ALA A 119 17.83 4.01 -0.15
CA ALA A 119 17.70 5.46 -0.05
C ALA A 119 17.90 6.15 -1.39
N ALA A 120 18.90 5.72 -2.17
CA ALA A 120 19.10 6.24 -3.52
C ALA A 120 17.94 5.87 -4.46
N LEU A 121 17.35 4.67 -4.35
CA LEU A 121 16.16 4.31 -5.14
C LEU A 121 14.96 5.18 -4.78
N ALA A 122 14.74 5.43 -3.49
CA ALA A 122 13.66 6.28 -3.02
C ALA A 122 13.84 7.72 -3.51
N ASP A 123 15.07 8.25 -3.52
CA ASP A 123 15.35 9.57 -4.07
C ASP A 123 15.08 9.64 -5.58
N ILE A 124 15.58 8.68 -6.36
CA ILE A 124 15.30 8.61 -7.80
C ILE A 124 13.79 8.59 -8.06
N PHE A 125 13.05 7.77 -7.31
CA PHE A 125 11.60 7.69 -7.44
C PHE A 125 10.90 9.01 -7.10
N LEU A 126 11.32 9.69 -6.04
CA LEU A 126 10.71 10.96 -5.64
C LEU A 126 11.04 12.11 -6.61
N ASP A 127 12.24 12.13 -7.19
CA ASP A 127 12.61 13.06 -8.25
C ASP A 127 11.79 12.81 -9.52
N GLN A 128 11.60 11.53 -9.89
CA GLN A 128 10.71 11.13 -10.98
C GLN A 128 9.25 11.54 -10.76
N VAL A 129 8.74 11.42 -9.52
CA VAL A 129 7.40 11.89 -9.14
C VAL A 129 7.28 13.41 -9.31
N GLU A 130 8.29 14.17 -8.89
CA GLU A 130 8.30 15.62 -9.05
C GLU A 130 8.29 16.03 -10.53
N ASP A 131 9.17 15.44 -11.32
CA ASP A 131 9.25 15.65 -12.77
C ASP A 131 7.93 15.32 -13.47
N TRP A 132 7.35 14.16 -13.14
CA TRP A 132 6.06 13.74 -13.69
C TRP A 132 4.95 14.71 -13.32
N SER A 133 4.91 15.16 -12.07
CA SER A 133 3.89 16.09 -11.58
C SER A 133 4.00 17.46 -12.24
N VAL A 134 5.23 17.95 -12.50
CA VAL A 134 5.47 19.20 -13.22
C VAL A 134 5.00 19.10 -14.67
N LYS A 135 5.27 17.98 -15.34
CA LYS A 135 4.89 17.73 -16.74
C LYS A 135 3.38 17.54 -16.95
N ASN A 136 2.69 16.98 -15.96
CA ASN A 136 1.27 16.57 -16.10
C ASN A 136 0.27 17.50 -15.38
N LYS A 137 0.73 18.55 -14.67
CA LYS A 137 -0.15 19.48 -13.96
C LYS A 137 -1.14 20.16 -14.91
N ARG A 138 -2.38 20.35 -14.43
CA ARG A 138 -3.40 21.16 -15.10
C ARG A 138 -3.68 22.42 -14.30
N GLY A 139 -3.46 23.58 -14.89
CA GLY A 139 -3.66 24.87 -14.22
C GLY A 139 -2.66 25.12 -13.07
N LEU A 140 -2.91 26.19 -12.31
CA LEU A 140 -1.99 26.69 -11.29
C LEU A 140 -1.86 25.76 -10.06
N THR A 141 -2.94 25.09 -9.66
CA THR A 141 -2.98 24.19 -8.50
C THR A 141 -2.87 22.71 -8.87
N GLY A 142 -2.83 22.37 -10.16
CA GLY A 142 -2.89 20.98 -10.62
C GLY A 142 -1.72 20.12 -10.15
N ARG A 143 -0.57 20.71 -9.86
CA ARG A 143 0.58 19.98 -9.29
C ARG A 143 0.27 19.46 -7.89
N ASP A 144 -0.37 20.27 -7.06
CA ASP A 144 -0.69 19.90 -5.68
C ASP A 144 -1.74 18.78 -5.65
N ALA A 145 -2.76 18.88 -6.50
CA ALA A 145 -3.76 17.82 -6.66
C ALA A 145 -3.17 16.50 -7.17
N LEU A 146 -2.24 16.55 -8.12
CA LEU A 146 -1.54 15.35 -8.59
C LEU A 146 -0.67 14.73 -7.49
N LEU A 147 0.00 15.56 -6.68
CA LEU A 147 0.77 15.06 -5.54
C LEU A 147 -0.12 14.40 -4.48
N ASP A 148 -1.33 14.91 -4.27
CA ASP A 148 -2.32 14.25 -3.41
C ASP A 148 -2.72 12.88 -3.97
N ASP A 149 -2.97 12.77 -5.28
CA ASP A 149 -3.30 11.50 -5.94
C ASP A 149 -2.14 10.50 -5.84
N VAL A 150 -0.92 10.96 -6.13
CA VAL A 150 0.32 10.18 -5.99
C VAL A 150 0.49 9.67 -4.55
N LYS A 151 0.36 10.56 -3.56
CA LYS A 151 0.44 10.20 -2.14
C LYS A 151 -0.55 9.09 -1.82
N CYS A 152 -1.78 9.20 -2.31
CA CYS A 152 -2.82 8.26 -1.98
C CYS A 152 -2.61 6.91 -2.66
N THR A 153 -2.15 6.89 -3.91
CA THR A 153 -1.73 5.64 -4.57
C THR A 153 -0.53 5.01 -3.86
N ILE A 154 0.42 5.80 -3.36
CA ILE A 154 1.52 5.30 -2.53
C ILE A 154 0.99 4.61 -1.27
N CYS A 155 0.08 5.25 -0.53
CA CYS A 155 -0.45 4.73 0.73
C CYS A 155 -1.39 3.54 0.55
N LEU A 156 -2.25 3.56 -0.47
CA LEU A 156 -3.29 2.54 -0.68
C LEU A 156 -2.76 1.32 -1.44
N LEU A 157 -1.82 1.52 -2.37
CA LEU A 157 -1.37 0.48 -3.30
C LEU A 157 0.11 0.16 -3.13
N LEU A 158 1.01 1.14 -3.29
CA LEU A 158 2.45 0.89 -3.36
C LEU A 158 3.02 0.29 -2.08
N ILE A 159 2.84 0.97 -0.94
CA ILE A 159 3.38 0.54 0.35
C ILE A 159 2.77 -0.82 0.74
N PRO A 160 1.44 -1.01 0.76
CA PRO A 160 0.87 -2.32 1.05
C PRO A 160 1.36 -3.42 0.09
N GLY A 161 1.49 -3.11 -1.21
CA GLY A 161 1.95 -4.04 -2.23
C GLY A 161 3.38 -4.53 -2.01
N ILE A 162 4.29 -3.61 -1.67
CA ILE A 162 5.70 -3.91 -1.33
C ILE A 162 5.78 -4.72 -0.03
N ARG A 163 5.06 -4.30 1.02
CA ARG A 163 5.10 -4.97 2.34
C ARG A 163 4.61 -6.41 2.31
N LEU A 164 3.76 -6.77 1.35
CA LEU A 164 3.31 -8.15 1.14
C LEU A 164 4.40 -9.09 0.62
N GLU A 165 5.57 -8.61 0.18
CA GLU A 165 6.72 -9.46 -0.11
C GLU A 165 7.46 -9.90 1.16
N ARG A 166 7.22 -9.22 2.31
CA ARG A 166 7.66 -9.64 3.67
C ARG A 166 9.17 -9.83 3.83
N THR A 167 9.96 -8.99 3.17
CA THR A 167 11.41 -8.97 3.31
C THR A 167 11.87 -7.71 4.03
N SER A 168 13.07 -7.74 4.64
CA SER A 168 13.62 -6.58 5.34
C SER A 168 13.84 -5.40 4.39
N ALA A 169 14.36 -5.65 3.18
CA ALA A 169 14.59 -4.58 2.20
C ALA A 169 13.29 -3.89 1.77
N CYS A 170 12.18 -4.63 1.67
CA CYS A 170 10.87 -4.05 1.37
C CYS A 170 10.35 -3.15 2.50
N GLU A 171 10.50 -3.56 3.77
CA GLU A 171 10.08 -2.74 4.92
C GLU A 171 10.99 -1.51 5.08
N ASP A 172 12.31 -1.69 4.94
CA ASP A 172 13.30 -0.61 4.95
C ASP A 172 13.01 0.40 3.85
N PHE A 173 12.73 -0.05 2.62
CA PHE A 173 12.36 0.84 1.52
C PHE A 173 11.10 1.66 1.86
N CYS A 174 10.05 1.02 2.39
CA CYS A 174 8.82 1.73 2.77
C CYS A 174 9.08 2.79 3.84
N ARG A 175 9.90 2.48 4.84
CA ARG A 175 10.32 3.41 5.88
C ARG A 175 11.11 4.60 5.31
N ILE A 176 12.16 4.31 4.54
CA ILE A 176 13.03 5.31 3.92
C ILE A 176 12.25 6.23 2.98
N LEU A 177 11.38 5.65 2.14
CA LEU A 177 10.50 6.40 1.24
C LEU A 177 9.64 7.41 2.02
N ARG A 178 9.05 6.98 3.14
CA ARG A 178 8.24 7.87 3.98
C ARG A 178 9.09 8.98 4.62
N GLU A 179 10.27 8.65 5.13
CA GLU A 179 11.17 9.65 5.73
C GLU A 179 11.58 10.72 4.72
N GLN A 180 12.02 10.31 3.52
CA GLN A 180 12.38 11.22 2.43
C GLN A 180 11.17 12.00 1.90
N TRP A 181 10.00 11.37 1.82
CA TRP A 181 8.76 12.07 1.46
C TRP A 181 8.45 13.19 2.45
N LEU A 182 8.55 12.95 3.76
CA LEU A 182 8.26 13.96 4.78
C LEU A 182 9.28 15.10 4.78
N ILE A 183 10.52 14.84 4.39
CA ILE A 183 11.53 15.88 4.16
C ILE A 183 11.12 16.76 2.97
N ARG A 184 10.74 16.15 1.83
CA ARG A 184 10.33 16.88 0.61
C ARG A 184 8.98 17.59 0.77
N TYR A 185 8.03 16.99 1.47
CA TYR A 185 6.64 17.44 1.60
C TYR A 185 6.16 17.44 3.06
N PRO A 186 6.66 18.33 3.94
CA PRO A 186 6.39 18.30 5.39
C PRO A 186 4.92 18.41 5.78
N LYS A 187 4.10 19.01 4.91
CA LYS A 187 2.66 19.19 5.13
C LYS A 187 1.81 18.03 4.61
N LYS A 188 2.37 17.14 3.79
CA LYS A 188 1.67 16.02 3.16
C LYS A 188 1.94 14.72 3.89
N VAL A 189 1.60 14.69 5.16
CA VAL A 189 1.93 13.55 6.04
C VAL A 189 1.15 12.31 5.63
N PHE A 190 1.80 11.15 5.68
CA PHE A 190 1.10 9.86 5.66
C PHE A 190 1.77 8.84 6.57
N GLN A 191 1.01 7.79 6.91
CA GLN A 191 1.48 6.65 7.71
C GLN A 191 1.68 5.41 6.84
N LEU A 192 2.56 4.51 7.27
CA LEU A 192 2.75 3.23 6.60
C LEU A 192 1.55 2.32 6.90
N THR A 193 0.71 2.10 5.90
CA THR A 193 -0.46 1.23 6.02
C THR A 193 -0.13 -0.19 5.52
N THR A 194 -0.89 -1.18 5.99
CA THR A 194 -0.87 -2.56 5.49
C THR A 194 -2.12 -2.87 4.65
N TYR A 195 -2.03 -3.89 3.80
CA TYR A 195 -3.19 -4.38 3.06
C TYR A 195 -4.28 -4.85 4.02
N GLU A 196 -3.88 -5.55 5.08
CA GLU A 196 -4.75 -6.10 6.10
C GLU A 196 -5.52 -5.00 6.86
N GLU A 197 -4.88 -3.89 7.24
CA GLU A 197 -5.55 -2.76 7.87
C GLU A 197 -6.63 -2.13 6.98
N ILE A 198 -6.35 -1.96 5.69
CA ILE A 198 -7.32 -1.40 4.73
C ILE A 198 -8.50 -2.36 4.57
N CYS A 199 -8.22 -3.65 4.35
CA CYS A 199 -9.25 -4.68 4.19
C CYS A 199 -10.08 -4.89 5.45
N GLN A 200 -9.47 -4.81 6.64
CA GLN A 200 -10.19 -4.91 7.91
C GLN A 200 -11.25 -3.81 8.04
N GLY A 201 -11.02 -2.62 7.47
CA GLY A 201 -12.02 -1.56 7.37
C GLY A 201 -13.32 -2.03 6.71
N PHE A 202 -13.23 -2.82 5.64
CA PHE A 202 -14.40 -3.33 4.90
C PHE A 202 -15.07 -4.57 5.52
N GLN A 203 -14.36 -5.29 6.39
CA GLN A 203 -14.84 -6.53 7.01
C GLN A 203 -15.67 -6.30 8.29
N ARG A 204 -15.58 -5.11 8.90
CA ARG A 204 -16.30 -4.79 10.15
C ARG A 204 -17.82 -4.68 9.91
N LYS A 205 -18.55 -5.75 10.23
CA LYS A 205 -20.02 -5.78 10.22
C LYS A 205 -20.57 -5.08 11.47
N LYS A 206 -21.69 -4.36 11.34
CA LYS A 206 -22.45 -3.68 12.43
C LYS A 206 -21.86 -2.38 13.00
N LEU A 207 -20.66 -1.96 12.61
CA LEU A 207 -20.11 -0.66 13.02
C LEU A 207 -20.68 0.51 12.22
N CYS A 208 -20.76 1.67 12.85
CA CYS A 208 -20.81 2.92 12.11
C CYS A 208 -19.37 3.36 11.82
N PHE A 209 -19.10 3.86 10.62
CA PHE A 209 -17.77 4.30 10.20
C PHE A 209 -17.66 5.81 10.30
N ILE A 210 -18.43 6.53 9.48
CA ILE A 210 -18.38 8.01 9.42
C ILE A 210 -18.76 8.62 10.77
N THR A 211 -19.87 8.19 11.39
CA THR A 211 -20.30 8.77 12.67
C THR A 211 -19.33 8.43 13.80
N THR A 212 -18.78 7.21 13.84
CA THR A 212 -17.75 6.82 14.82
C THR A 212 -16.48 7.64 14.64
N ALA A 213 -16.01 7.85 13.41
CA ALA A 213 -14.85 8.69 13.13
C ALA A 213 -15.09 10.15 13.60
N VAL A 214 -16.27 10.72 13.34
CA VAL A 214 -16.62 12.07 13.81
C VAL A 214 -16.68 12.16 15.34
N CYS A 215 -17.30 11.20 16.01
CA CYS A 215 -17.43 11.21 17.47
C CYS A 215 -16.08 11.00 18.15
N ALA A 216 -15.26 10.07 17.64
CA ALA A 216 -13.91 9.81 18.13
C ALA A 216 -13.01 11.05 17.99
N GLN A 217 -13.09 11.78 16.87
CA GLN A 217 -12.33 13.03 16.68
C GLN A 217 -12.72 14.11 17.72
N SER A 218 -13.95 14.06 18.23
CA SER A 218 -14.44 14.96 19.28
C SER A 218 -14.15 14.45 20.69
N GLY A 219 -13.37 13.37 20.85
CA GLY A 219 -13.04 12.76 22.13
C GLY A 219 -14.20 12.02 22.79
N LYS A 220 -15.28 11.71 22.06
CA LYS A 220 -16.43 10.98 22.60
C LYS A 220 -16.17 9.47 22.61
N PRO A 221 -16.65 8.75 23.63
CA PRO A 221 -16.55 7.30 23.68
C PRO A 221 -17.50 6.64 22.66
N ASP A 222 -17.29 5.35 22.38
CA ASP A 222 -18.06 4.62 21.36
C ASP A 222 -19.53 4.38 21.76
N ASP A 223 -19.86 4.48 23.04
CA ASP A 223 -21.20 4.35 23.62
C ASP A 223 -21.89 5.71 23.83
N CYS A 224 -21.38 6.79 23.21
CA CYS A 224 -21.99 8.11 23.36
C CYS A 224 -23.43 8.18 22.81
N PRO A 225 -24.28 9.09 23.33
CA PRO A 225 -25.69 9.19 22.96
C PRO A 225 -25.92 9.35 21.45
N GLU A 226 -25.04 10.08 20.77
CA GLU A 226 -25.13 10.31 19.33
C GLU A 226 -24.94 9.01 18.53
N LEU A 227 -23.92 8.22 18.88
CA LEU A 227 -23.68 6.93 18.23
C LEU A 227 -24.80 5.94 18.51
N ALA A 228 -25.30 5.90 19.76
CA ALA A 228 -26.45 5.09 20.11
C ALA A 228 -27.70 5.45 19.27
N ALA A 229 -27.97 6.75 19.09
CA ALA A 229 -29.07 7.22 18.26
C ALA A 229 -28.90 6.85 16.78
N PHE A 230 -27.71 7.04 16.20
CA PHE A 230 -27.47 6.66 14.80
C PHE A 230 -27.52 5.15 14.57
N ARG A 231 -27.05 4.35 15.53
CA ARG A 231 -27.14 2.88 15.48
C ARG A 231 -28.59 2.44 15.54
N SER A 232 -29.38 2.97 16.48
CA SER A 232 -30.82 2.68 16.58
C SER A 232 -31.57 3.11 15.32
N PHE A 233 -31.29 4.31 14.79
CA PHE A 233 -31.86 4.79 13.54
C PHE A 233 -31.59 3.82 12.38
N ARG A 234 -30.33 3.37 12.22
CA ARG A 234 -29.93 2.42 11.17
C ARG A 234 -30.59 1.05 11.35
N ASP A 235 -30.43 0.46 12.54
CA ASP A 235 -30.76 -0.94 12.80
C ASP A 235 -32.26 -1.16 13.00
N SER A 236 -33.03 -0.11 13.30
CA SER A 236 -34.49 -0.17 13.49
C SER A 236 -35.24 0.57 12.39
N TYR A 237 -35.20 1.90 12.37
CA TYR A 237 -36.02 2.69 11.45
C TYR A 237 -35.62 2.49 9.99
N LEU A 238 -34.33 2.68 9.66
CA LEU A 238 -33.86 2.59 8.28
C LEU A 238 -34.04 1.17 7.76
N GLN A 239 -33.68 0.16 8.55
CA GLN A 239 -33.85 -1.26 8.18
C GLN A 239 -35.30 -1.65 7.84
N SER A 240 -36.31 -0.97 8.41
CA SER A 240 -37.73 -1.24 8.15
C SER A 240 -38.30 -0.47 6.95
N GLN A 241 -37.56 0.48 6.37
CA GLN A 241 -38.00 1.20 5.17
C GLN A 241 -37.84 0.34 3.91
N PRO A 242 -38.68 0.57 2.86
CA PRO A 242 -38.58 -0.17 1.60
C PRO A 242 -37.19 -0.13 0.94
N ASP A 243 -36.56 1.04 0.88
CA ASP A 243 -35.19 1.23 0.35
C ASP A 243 -34.09 1.06 1.42
N GLY A 244 -34.50 0.83 2.66
CA GLY A 244 -33.64 0.75 3.84
C GLY A 244 -32.44 -0.20 3.70
N PRO A 245 -32.68 -1.49 3.43
CA PRO A 245 -31.61 -2.48 3.27
C PRO A 245 -30.59 -2.08 2.20
N ARG A 246 -31.03 -1.47 1.09
CA ARG A 246 -30.16 -1.01 0.01
C ARG A 246 -29.29 0.16 0.45
N LEU A 247 -29.86 1.15 1.16
CA LEU A 247 -29.13 2.30 1.70
C LEU A 247 -28.09 1.87 2.76
N ILE A 248 -28.45 0.90 3.61
CA ILE A 248 -27.53 0.32 4.60
C ILE A 248 -26.38 -0.40 3.89
N ALA A 249 -26.67 -1.22 2.88
CA ALA A 249 -25.63 -1.90 2.09
C ALA A 249 -24.68 -0.90 1.41
N GLN A 250 -25.22 0.14 0.78
CA GLN A 250 -24.44 1.22 0.17
C GLN A 250 -23.55 1.94 1.20
N TYR A 251 -24.07 2.22 2.40
CA TYR A 251 -23.26 2.79 3.47
C TYR A 251 -22.08 1.89 3.84
N TYR A 252 -22.28 0.58 4.01
CA TYR A 252 -21.20 -0.35 4.34
C TYR A 252 -20.19 -0.57 3.21
N ASP A 253 -20.58 -0.32 1.96
CA ASP A 253 -19.68 -0.38 0.82
C ASP A 253 -18.76 0.85 0.74
N LEU A 254 -19.30 2.04 1.03
CA LEU A 254 -18.61 3.33 0.83
C LEU A 254 -17.94 3.87 2.09
N ALA A 255 -18.57 3.74 3.25
CA ALA A 255 -18.19 4.45 4.46
C ALA A 255 -16.78 4.12 5.00
N PRO A 256 -16.30 2.86 4.97
CA PRO A 256 -14.91 2.56 5.35
C PRO A 256 -13.92 3.27 4.44
N GLY A 257 -14.18 3.26 3.13
CA GLY A 257 -13.35 3.95 2.15
C GLY A 257 -13.33 5.46 2.33
N ILE A 258 -14.49 6.08 2.60
CA ILE A 258 -14.58 7.51 2.90
C ILE A 258 -13.70 7.88 4.10
N VAL A 259 -13.77 7.11 5.19
CA VAL A 259 -12.96 7.36 6.40
C VAL A 259 -11.47 7.20 6.10
N THR A 260 -11.08 6.15 5.39
CA THR A 260 -9.69 5.95 4.95
C THR A 260 -9.20 7.10 4.08
N ALA A 261 -9.99 7.53 3.09
CA ALA A 261 -9.64 8.64 2.19
C ALA A 261 -9.49 9.97 2.94
N ILE A 262 -10.38 10.26 3.91
CA ILE A 262 -10.25 11.44 4.78
C ILE A 262 -8.95 11.35 5.60
N GLY A 263 -8.64 10.18 6.15
CA GLY A 263 -7.41 9.95 6.92
C GLY A 263 -6.11 10.18 6.14
N LEU A 264 -6.15 10.03 4.81
CA LEU A 264 -5.01 10.31 3.93
C LEU A 264 -4.89 11.78 3.51
N MET A 265 -5.83 12.64 3.89
CA MET A 265 -5.73 14.07 3.60
C MET A 265 -4.67 14.76 4.47
N ASP A 266 -4.22 15.95 4.04
CA ASP A 266 -3.24 16.74 4.80
C ASP A 266 -3.81 17.26 6.15
N ASN A 267 -5.13 17.38 6.27
CA ASN A 267 -5.78 17.86 7.50
C ASN A 267 -7.15 17.20 7.76
N PRO A 268 -7.19 15.91 8.15
CA PRO A 268 -8.44 15.21 8.49
C PRO A 268 -9.19 15.86 9.65
N ALA A 269 -8.46 16.48 10.59
CA ALA A 269 -9.03 17.12 11.78
C ALA A 269 -9.99 18.28 11.47
N LYS A 270 -9.88 18.90 10.28
CA LYS A 270 -10.84 19.93 9.82
C LYS A 270 -12.06 19.34 9.11
N VAL A 271 -11.97 18.10 8.64
CA VAL A 271 -13.05 17.45 7.86
C VAL A 271 -14.17 16.97 8.78
N TYR A 272 -13.84 16.32 9.89
CA TYR A 272 -14.85 15.76 10.78
C TYR A 272 -15.75 16.82 11.46
N PRO A 273 -15.26 17.99 11.90
CA PRO A 273 -16.13 19.07 12.37
C PRO A 273 -17.12 19.54 11.31
N PHE A 274 -16.70 19.65 10.04
CA PHE A 274 -17.60 19.97 8.95
C PHE A 274 -18.69 18.91 8.77
N ILE A 275 -18.33 17.62 8.81
CA ILE A 275 -19.31 16.52 8.70
C ILE A 275 -20.33 16.58 9.85
N TRP A 276 -19.85 16.87 11.06
CA TRP A 276 -20.71 17.08 12.22
C TRP A 276 -21.67 18.24 12.00
N ASP A 277 -21.15 19.41 11.67
CA ASP A 277 -21.92 20.65 11.62
C ASP A 277 -22.94 20.67 10.48
N ALA A 278 -22.56 20.15 9.32
CA ALA A 278 -23.38 20.19 8.10
C ALA A 278 -24.40 19.05 8.01
N TYR A 279 -24.12 17.89 8.62
CA TYR A 279 -24.96 16.70 8.44
C TYR A 279 -25.36 16.03 9.75
N LEU A 280 -24.39 15.63 10.59
CA LEU A 280 -24.70 14.74 11.71
C LEU A 280 -25.44 15.44 12.85
N ARG A 281 -25.09 16.68 13.21
CA ARG A 281 -25.83 17.44 14.22
C ARG A 281 -27.30 17.63 13.83
N PRO A 282 -27.64 18.15 12.63
CA PRO A 282 -29.05 18.25 12.23
C PRO A 282 -29.76 16.90 12.15
N CYS A 283 -29.09 15.82 11.73
CA CYS A 283 -29.65 14.47 11.78
C CYS A 283 -29.97 14.05 13.22
N TYR A 284 -29.03 14.23 14.15
CA TYR A 284 -29.19 13.87 15.55
C TYR A 284 -30.36 14.63 16.19
N GLU A 285 -30.43 15.94 16.00
CA GLU A 285 -31.55 16.75 16.49
C GLU A 285 -32.90 16.36 15.85
N ALA A 286 -32.90 15.88 14.61
CA ALA A 286 -34.11 15.36 13.96
C ALA A 286 -34.57 14.05 14.63
N LEU A 287 -33.63 13.16 14.98
CA LEU A 287 -33.92 11.92 15.70
C LEU A 287 -34.49 12.20 17.10
N GLU A 288 -33.91 13.16 17.84
CA GLU A 288 -34.43 13.57 19.15
C GLU A 288 -35.87 14.09 19.09
N ARG A 289 -36.27 14.68 17.96
CA ARG A 289 -37.64 15.17 17.71
C ARG A 289 -38.55 14.13 17.06
N GLY A 290 -38.12 12.87 16.92
CA GLY A 290 -38.88 11.79 16.28
C GLY A 290 -39.02 11.91 14.75
N LYS A 291 -38.24 12.79 14.11
CA LYS A 291 -38.29 13.06 12.65
C LYS A 291 -37.30 12.18 11.89
N ALA A 292 -37.50 10.86 11.95
CA ALA A 292 -36.58 9.88 11.37
C ALA A 292 -36.45 9.98 9.83
N GLU A 293 -37.51 10.36 9.12
CA GLU A 293 -37.47 10.57 7.66
C GLU A 293 -36.52 11.72 7.27
N ALA A 294 -36.56 12.83 8.02
CA ALA A 294 -35.65 13.95 7.81
C ALA A 294 -34.19 13.55 8.05
N CYS A 295 -33.93 12.71 9.07
CA CYS A 295 -32.62 12.11 9.28
C CYS A 295 -32.21 11.22 8.10
N GLN A 296 -33.11 10.38 7.57
CA GLN A 296 -32.82 9.53 6.41
C GLN A 296 -32.40 10.33 5.18
N SER A 297 -33.14 11.40 4.82
CA SER A 297 -32.80 12.22 3.66
C SER A 297 -31.42 12.85 3.80
N LEU A 298 -31.12 13.45 4.97
CA LEU A 298 -29.85 14.14 5.21
C LEU A 298 -28.68 13.15 5.35
N TYR A 299 -28.90 12.01 6.01
CA TYR A 299 -27.89 10.96 6.15
C TYR A 299 -27.52 10.35 4.78
N THR A 300 -28.51 10.10 3.92
CA THR A 300 -28.27 9.60 2.56
C THR A 300 -27.50 10.62 1.73
N LYS A 301 -27.90 11.90 1.79
CA LYS A 301 -27.20 13.00 1.12
C LYS A 301 -25.74 13.09 1.56
N MET A 302 -25.48 13.02 2.87
CA MET A 302 -24.13 13.03 3.43
C MET A 302 -23.26 11.93 2.79
N VAL A 303 -23.73 10.68 2.80
CA VAL A 303 -22.95 9.55 2.26
C VAL A 303 -22.62 9.75 0.79
N GLN A 304 -23.59 10.18 -0.02
CA GLN A 304 -23.39 10.43 -1.45
C GLN A 304 -22.42 11.59 -1.72
N GLU A 305 -22.56 12.70 -1.00
CA GLU A 305 -21.68 13.86 -1.17
C GLU A 305 -20.24 13.56 -0.72
N LEU A 306 -20.07 12.83 0.39
CA LEU A 306 -18.76 12.39 0.85
C LEU A 306 -18.13 11.37 -0.12
N ALA A 307 -18.90 10.43 -0.67
CA ALA A 307 -18.40 9.50 -1.67
C ALA A 307 -17.97 10.20 -2.96
N ARG A 308 -18.77 11.14 -3.48
CA ARG A 308 -18.39 11.96 -4.65
C ARG A 308 -17.13 12.77 -4.38
N ARG A 309 -17.01 13.34 -3.18
CA ARG A 309 -15.89 14.21 -2.81
C ARG A 309 -14.59 13.44 -2.57
N TYR A 310 -14.64 12.33 -1.85
CA TYR A 310 -13.44 11.63 -1.36
C TYR A 310 -13.11 10.35 -2.12
N LEU A 311 -14.12 9.68 -2.70
CA LEU A 311 -13.92 8.48 -3.52
C LEU A 311 -14.00 8.78 -5.02
N ARG A 312 -14.52 9.95 -5.42
CA ARG A 312 -14.72 10.33 -6.84
C ARG A 312 -15.62 9.35 -7.60
N VAL A 313 -16.53 8.69 -6.87
CA VAL A 313 -17.52 7.77 -7.41
C VAL A 313 -18.78 8.57 -7.77
N GLN A 314 -19.36 8.31 -8.94
CA GLN A 314 -20.68 8.82 -9.30
C GLN A 314 -21.75 7.85 -8.78
N ILE A 315 -22.71 8.40 -8.04
CA ILE A 315 -23.79 7.69 -7.35
C ILE A 315 -25.09 8.43 -7.62
#